data_AF-A0A6A6LRR3-F1
#
_entry.id   AF-A0A6A6LRR3-F1
#
_cell.length_a   1.000
_cell.length_b   1.000
_cell.length_c   1.000
_cell.angle_alpha   90.00
_cell.angle_beta   90.00
_cell.angle_gamma   90.00
#
_symmetry.space_group_name_H-M   'P 1'
#
loop_
_entity.id
_entity.type
_entity.pdbx_description
1 polymer ?
#
loop_
_entity_poly.entity_id
_entity_poly.type
_entity_poly.pdbx_seq_one_letter_code
_entity_poly.pdbx_strand_id
1 'polypeptide(L)'
;MRHDLSSYSAKNVTQGPLAAPVLQHLTIEDLSKIYFGEFRMIDINGSHCFLTWTGYTGEDGFEISVPSENAVDLAKAILEKSEGKVRLTGLGARDSLRLEAGLCLYGNDMEQHITPVEAGLTWAIEGPKIRRVGFTSSGPPPRSHSDIQDEKRTNIGEITSGGFSPCLKKNIAMRYVKSGSHKAGTKVKLAVRGKAYDGAVTKMPFVPTKYYKPS
;
A
#
# COMPACT_ATOMS: atom_id res chain seq x y z
N MET A 1 -10.89 -28.89 8.15
CA MET A 1 -11.70 -28.01 9.01
C MET A 1 -11.04 -26.64 8.98
N ARG A 2 -11.66 -25.61 8.38
CA ARG A 2 -11.13 -24.24 8.41
C ARG A 2 -11.82 -23.54 9.59
N HIS A 3 -11.05 -23.13 10.59
CA HIS A 3 -11.57 -22.31 11.69
C HIS A 3 -11.40 -20.84 11.31
N ASP A 4 -12.50 -20.09 11.35
CA ASP A 4 -12.48 -18.63 11.28
C ASP A 4 -12.13 -18.07 12.66
N LEU A 5 -10.99 -17.39 12.76
CA LEU A 5 -10.49 -16.79 14.00
C LEU A 5 -10.73 -15.28 14.06
N SER A 6 -11.41 -14.69 13.07
CA SER A 6 -11.60 -13.24 12.97
C SER A 6 -12.43 -12.65 14.11
N SER A 7 -13.31 -13.43 14.74
CA SER A 7 -14.06 -13.00 15.93
C SER A 7 -13.23 -13.04 17.22
N TYR A 8 -12.16 -13.84 17.24
CA TYR A 8 -11.32 -14.09 18.42
C TYR A 8 -10.00 -13.33 18.40
N SER A 9 -9.65 -12.72 17.26
CA SER A 9 -8.43 -11.94 17.11
C SER A 9 -8.70 -10.59 16.45
N ALA A 10 -8.10 -9.54 16.99
CA ALA A 10 -8.06 -8.23 16.37
C ALA A 10 -6.68 -7.99 15.76
N LYS A 11 -6.63 -7.13 14.74
CA LYS A 11 -5.38 -6.76 14.06
C LYS A 11 -5.01 -5.31 14.38
N ASN A 12 -3.91 -5.11 15.09
CA ASN A 12 -3.28 -3.81 15.27
C ASN A 12 -2.12 -3.66 14.26
N VAL A 13 -2.05 -2.52 13.60
CA VAL A 13 -1.00 -2.23 12.61
C VAL A 13 -0.26 -0.98 13.03
N THR A 14 1.05 -1.10 13.24
CA THR A 14 1.91 0.01 13.63
C THR A 14 2.95 0.21 12.53
N GLN A 15 2.84 1.32 11.79
CA GLN A 15 3.73 1.61 10.65
C GLN A 15 4.31 3.02 10.76
N GLY A 16 5.57 3.16 10.33
CA GLY A 16 6.38 4.35 10.43
C GLY A 16 7.71 4.10 11.16
N PRO A 17 8.63 5.08 11.15
CA PRO A 17 9.99 4.95 11.69
C PRO A 17 10.05 4.68 13.20
N LEU A 18 8.95 4.91 13.92
CA LEU A 18 8.86 4.67 15.36
C LEU A 18 8.20 3.32 15.70
N ALA A 19 7.81 2.52 14.71
CA ALA A 19 7.10 1.27 14.96
C ALA A 19 7.90 0.30 15.83
N ALA A 20 9.14 -0.02 15.44
CA ALA A 20 10.00 -0.91 16.23
C ALA A 20 10.41 -0.32 17.59
N PRO A 21 10.91 0.93 17.69
CA PRO A 21 11.27 1.52 18.98
C PRO A 21 10.11 1.54 19.99
N VAL A 22 8.90 1.90 19.56
CA VAL A 22 7.74 1.95 20.46
C VAL A 22 7.30 0.56 20.88
N LEU A 23 7.22 -0.39 19.94
CA LEU A 23 6.78 -1.75 20.22
C LEU A 23 7.78 -2.52 21.10
N GLN A 24 9.08 -2.22 20.99
CA GLN A 24 10.13 -2.84 21.80
C GLN A 24 9.93 -2.61 23.30
N HIS A 25 9.29 -1.51 23.72
CA HIS A 25 8.96 -1.27 25.14
C HIS A 25 7.88 -2.21 25.69
N LEU A 26 7.17 -2.93 24.83
CA LEU A 26 6.04 -3.78 25.18
C LEU A 26 6.37 -5.27 25.09
N THR A 27 7.59 -5.65 24.70
CA THR A 27 8.01 -7.05 24.59
C THR A 27 9.46 -7.21 25.02
N ILE A 28 9.78 -8.40 25.55
CA ILE A 28 11.16 -8.78 25.90
C ILE A 28 11.95 -9.27 24.69
N GLU A 29 11.24 -9.65 23.62
CA GLU A 29 11.85 -10.16 22.39
C GLU A 29 12.54 -9.04 21.63
N ASP A 30 13.72 -9.32 21.09
CA ASP A 30 14.53 -8.34 20.36
C ASP A 30 13.99 -8.18 18.93
N LEU A 31 13.22 -7.11 18.70
CA LEU A 31 12.58 -6.85 17.42
C LEU A 31 13.57 -6.52 16.30
N SER A 32 14.82 -6.15 16.62
CA SER A 32 15.86 -5.89 15.62
C SER A 32 16.31 -7.17 14.87
N LYS A 33 15.97 -8.35 15.39
CA LYS A 33 16.30 -9.66 14.83
C LYS A 33 15.19 -10.26 13.98
N ILE A 34 14.08 -9.54 13.81
CA ILE A 34 13.00 -9.92 12.92
C ILE A 34 13.24 -9.20 11.60
N TYR A 35 12.97 -9.84 10.47
CA TYR A 35 13.16 -9.23 9.15
C TYR A 35 11.84 -9.11 8.40
N PHE A 36 11.79 -8.22 7.40
CA PHE A 36 10.61 -8.03 6.58
C PHE A 36 10.15 -9.35 5.95
N GLY A 37 8.85 -9.65 6.08
CA GLY A 37 8.22 -10.89 5.63
C GLY A 37 8.28 -12.04 6.65
N GLU A 38 8.99 -11.88 7.76
CA GLU A 38 8.99 -12.86 8.83
C GLU A 38 7.80 -12.73 9.78
N PHE A 39 7.44 -13.85 10.38
CA PHE A 39 6.46 -13.93 11.45
C PHE A 39 7.09 -14.52 12.72
N ARG A 40 6.57 -14.13 13.88
CA ARG A 40 6.89 -14.73 15.19
C ARG A 40 5.64 -14.75 16.08
N MET A 41 5.58 -15.73 16.97
CA MET A 41 4.64 -15.73 18.09
C MET A 41 5.38 -15.22 19.31
N ILE A 42 4.98 -14.07 19.83
CA ILE A 42 5.67 -13.40 20.95
C ILE A 42 4.66 -12.80 21.91
N ASP A 43 5.08 -12.57 23.15
CA ASP A 43 4.27 -11.85 24.12
C ASP A 43 4.49 -10.34 23.95
N ILE A 44 3.39 -9.62 23.78
CA ILE A 44 3.36 -8.15 23.67
C ILE A 44 2.35 -7.63 24.67
N ASN A 45 2.79 -6.77 25.59
CA ASN A 45 1.96 -6.21 26.66
C ASN A 45 1.22 -7.31 27.44
N GLY A 46 1.91 -8.41 27.76
CA GLY A 46 1.36 -9.57 28.47
C GLY A 46 0.39 -10.44 27.66
N SER A 47 0.24 -10.19 26.36
CA SER A 47 -0.69 -10.92 25.47
C SER A 47 0.08 -11.75 24.45
N HIS A 48 -0.31 -13.01 24.27
CA HIS A 48 0.28 -13.87 23.24
C HIS A 48 -0.19 -13.43 21.85
N CYS A 49 0.74 -12.92 21.04
CA CYS A 49 0.43 -12.28 19.76
C CYS A 49 1.14 -12.98 18.60
N PHE A 50 0.50 -12.94 17.42
CA PHE A 50 1.20 -13.19 16.16
C PHE A 50 1.70 -11.86 15.62
N LEU A 51 3.03 -11.70 15.59
CA LEU A 51 3.70 -10.55 15.01
C LEU A 51 4.20 -10.91 13.61
N THR A 52 3.90 -10.06 12.64
CA THR A 52 4.49 -10.15 11.29
C THR A 52 5.09 -8.81 10.91
N TRP A 53 6.33 -8.84 10.40
CA TRP A 53 6.96 -7.64 9.82
C TRP A 53 6.50 -7.46 8.38
N THR A 54 5.33 -6.89 8.21
CA THR A 54 4.70 -6.59 6.92
C THR A 54 4.07 -5.21 6.96
N GLY A 55 3.81 -4.65 5.78
CA GLY A 55 3.03 -3.43 5.73
C GLY A 55 2.39 -3.10 4.42
N TYR A 56 1.50 -2.13 4.49
CA TYR A 56 0.64 -1.71 3.38
C TYR A 56 0.64 -0.20 3.19
N THR A 57 1.60 0.52 3.78
CA THR A 57 1.76 1.97 3.62
C THR A 57 3.04 2.37 2.89
N GLY A 58 3.92 1.43 2.57
CA GLY A 58 5.26 1.73 2.08
C GLY A 58 6.25 2.15 3.17
N GLU A 59 5.78 2.27 4.42
CA GLU A 59 6.61 2.49 5.60
C GLU A 59 6.87 1.16 6.32
N ASP A 60 7.92 1.17 7.12
CA ASP A 60 8.32 0.04 7.96
C ASP A 60 7.35 -0.20 9.12
N GLY A 61 7.33 -1.41 9.67
CA GLY A 61 6.55 -1.72 10.86
C GLY A 61 5.92 -3.11 10.85
N PHE A 62 4.91 -3.27 11.71
CA PHE A 62 4.38 -4.58 12.07
C PHE A 62 2.86 -4.66 11.96
N GLU A 63 2.41 -5.87 11.66
CA GLU A 63 1.05 -6.33 11.82
C GLU A 63 0.99 -7.27 13.04
N ILE A 64 0.09 -6.99 13.97
CA ILE A 64 -0.05 -7.71 15.24
C ILE A 64 -1.46 -8.29 15.31
N SER A 65 -1.59 -9.61 15.28
CA SER A 65 -2.83 -10.29 15.67
C SER A 65 -2.79 -10.56 17.17
N VAL A 66 -3.75 -10.00 17.90
CA VAL A 66 -3.89 -10.04 19.36
C VAL A 66 -5.27 -10.59 19.72
N PRO A 67 -5.46 -11.29 20.85
CA PRO A 67 -6.80 -11.63 21.34
C PRO A 67 -7.72 -10.41 21.38
N SER A 68 -8.95 -10.56 20.91
CA SER A 68 -9.90 -9.45 20.73
C SER A 68 -10.11 -8.63 22.01
N GLU A 69 -10.16 -9.29 23.16
CA GLU A 69 -10.31 -8.68 24.47
C GLU A 69 -9.14 -7.77 24.87
N ASN A 70 -7.94 -8.00 24.32
CA ASN A 70 -6.72 -7.26 24.65
C ASN A 70 -6.37 -6.18 23.60
N ALA A 71 -7.14 -6.09 22.52
CA ALA A 71 -6.87 -5.22 21.39
C ALA A 71 -6.80 -3.74 21.75
N VAL A 72 -7.77 -3.29 22.56
CA VAL A 72 -7.90 -1.90 23.02
C VAL A 72 -6.75 -1.54 23.96
N ASP A 73 -6.39 -2.44 24.86
CA ASP A 73 -5.32 -2.19 25.83
C ASP A 73 -3.95 -2.19 25.17
N LEU A 74 -3.71 -3.06 24.19
CA LEU A 74 -2.51 -2.98 23.36
C LEU A 74 -2.42 -1.64 22.60
N ALA A 75 -3.53 -1.17 22.01
CA ALA A 75 -3.55 0.10 21.31
C ALA A 75 -3.25 1.29 22.24
N LYS A 76 -3.83 1.32 23.45
CA LYS A 76 -3.52 2.32 24.48
C LYS A 76 -2.05 2.27 24.90
N ALA A 77 -1.52 1.08 25.15
CA ALA A 77 -0.13 0.89 25.54
C ALA A 77 0.84 1.42 24.49
N ILE A 78 0.58 1.17 23.20
CA ILE A 78 1.39 1.72 22.10
C ILE A 78 1.36 3.26 22.10
N LEU A 79 0.17 3.86 22.26
CA LEU A 79 0.03 5.32 22.31
C LEU A 79 0.77 5.92 23.50
N GLU A 80 0.66 5.31 24.68
CA GLU A 80 1.34 5.75 25.90
C GLU A 80 2.86 5.66 25.75
N LYS A 81 3.40 4.50 25.34
CA LYS A 81 4.84 4.30 25.14
C LYS A 81 5.43 5.13 24.01
N SER A 82 4.59 5.64 23.11
CA SER A 82 5.04 6.57 22.07
C SER A 82 5.28 8.00 22.57
N GLU A 83 4.89 8.33 23.80
CA GLU A 83 5.00 9.70 24.35
C GLU A 83 4.34 10.76 23.45
N GLY A 84 3.21 10.42 22.83
CA GLY A 84 2.47 11.30 21.91
C GLY A 84 3.06 11.42 20.49
N LYS A 85 4.10 10.64 20.16
CA LYS A 85 4.74 10.63 18.83
C LYS A 85 4.00 9.74 17.82
N VAL A 86 3.24 8.74 18.29
CA VAL A 86 2.38 7.89 17.44
C VAL A 86 0.94 8.39 17.50
N ARG A 87 0.22 8.25 16.38
CA ARG A 87 -1.18 8.68 16.23
C ARG A 87 -2.03 7.58 15.62
N LEU A 88 -3.27 7.47 16.07
CA LEU A 88 -4.27 6.64 15.41
C LEU A 88 -4.53 7.16 13.99
N THR A 89 -4.65 6.24 13.05
CA THR A 89 -4.78 6.56 11.63
C THR A 89 -5.99 5.84 11.04
N GLY A 90 -6.81 6.56 10.30
CA GLY A 90 -7.99 6.02 9.62
C GLY A 90 -7.69 5.43 8.25
N LEU A 91 -8.70 4.77 7.66
CA LEU A 91 -8.59 4.07 6.37
C LEU A 91 -8.18 4.99 5.22
N GLY A 92 -8.63 6.25 5.19
CA GLY A 92 -8.29 7.16 4.10
C GLY A 92 -6.80 7.48 3.99
N ALA A 93 -6.11 7.60 5.13
CA ALA A 93 -4.66 7.82 5.15
C ALA A 93 -3.91 6.56 4.71
N ARG A 94 -4.34 5.37 5.17
CA ARG A 94 -3.80 4.09 4.68
C ARG A 94 -3.97 3.94 3.16
N ASP A 95 -5.15 4.26 2.65
CA ASP A 95 -5.46 4.16 1.22
C ASP A 95 -4.67 5.16 0.37
N SER A 96 -4.28 6.30 0.95
CA SER A 96 -3.33 7.23 0.33
C SER A 96 -1.91 6.68 0.32
N LEU A 97 -1.41 6.21 1.47
CA LEU A 97 -0.05 5.71 1.61
C LEU A 97 0.20 4.47 0.75
N ARG A 98 -0.75 3.52 0.71
CA ARG A 98 -0.65 2.35 -0.18
C ARG A 98 -0.57 2.76 -1.65
N LEU A 99 -1.31 3.80 -2.04
CA LEU A 99 -1.33 4.30 -3.41
C LEU A 99 0.00 4.97 -3.74
N GLU A 100 0.54 5.78 -2.84
CA GLU A 100 1.87 6.39 -2.96
C GLU A 100 2.99 5.33 -3.06
N ALA A 101 2.87 4.23 -2.31
CA ALA A 101 3.76 3.07 -2.38
C ALA A 101 3.52 2.17 -3.62
N GLY A 102 2.52 2.46 -4.45
CA GLY A 102 2.18 1.66 -5.63
C GLY A 102 1.65 0.25 -5.31
N LEU A 103 1.03 0.05 -4.15
CA LEU A 103 0.50 -1.23 -3.70
C LEU A 103 -0.94 -1.46 -4.21
N CYS A 104 -1.20 -2.66 -4.71
CA CYS A 104 -2.50 -3.06 -5.25
C CYS A 104 -3.55 -3.25 -4.16
N LEU A 105 -4.76 -2.73 -4.39
CA LEU A 105 -5.95 -3.05 -3.62
C LEU A 105 -6.76 -4.13 -4.33
N TYR A 106 -7.00 -5.26 -3.66
CA TYR A 106 -7.85 -6.33 -4.22
C TYR A 106 -9.30 -5.82 -4.39
N GLY A 107 -9.94 -6.17 -5.50
CA GLY A 107 -11.24 -5.64 -5.93
C GLY A 107 -11.14 -4.34 -6.74
N ASN A 108 -9.96 -3.71 -6.79
CA ASN A 108 -9.70 -2.51 -7.60
C ASN A 108 -8.57 -2.75 -8.61
N ASP A 109 -7.37 -3.01 -8.11
CA ASP A 109 -6.15 -3.17 -8.92
C ASP A 109 -5.88 -4.64 -9.27
N MET A 110 -6.44 -5.57 -8.51
CA MET A 110 -6.31 -7.03 -8.71
C MET A 110 -7.64 -7.72 -8.41
N GLU A 111 -7.99 -8.73 -9.18
CA GLU A 111 -9.16 -9.59 -8.99
C GLU A 111 -8.90 -10.98 -9.61
N GLN A 112 -9.80 -11.94 -9.41
CA GLN A 112 -9.57 -13.36 -9.73
C GLN A 112 -9.15 -13.63 -11.19
N HIS A 113 -9.53 -12.76 -12.12
CA HIS A 113 -9.25 -12.93 -13.55
C HIS A 113 -8.11 -12.05 -14.08
N ILE A 114 -7.45 -11.27 -13.21
CA ILE A 114 -6.19 -10.59 -13.52
C ILE A 114 -5.07 -11.57 -13.17
N THR A 115 -4.47 -12.20 -14.19
CA THR A 115 -3.53 -13.30 -13.97
C THR A 115 -2.22 -12.81 -13.30
N PRO A 116 -1.66 -13.55 -12.32
CA PRO A 116 -0.40 -13.22 -11.65
C PRO A 116 0.85 -13.30 -12.56
N VAL A 117 0.68 -13.70 -13.82
CA VAL A 117 1.78 -13.94 -14.77
C VAL A 117 2.21 -12.62 -15.41
N GLU A 118 2.72 -11.72 -14.55
CA GLU A 118 3.60 -10.59 -14.87
C GLU A 118 4.69 -10.43 -13.77
N ALA A 119 4.89 -11.48 -12.95
CA ALA A 119 5.70 -11.48 -11.74
C ALA A 119 7.21 -11.79 -11.94
N GLY A 120 7.83 -11.28 -13.02
CA GLY A 120 9.29 -11.13 -13.06
C GLY A 120 10.14 -12.23 -13.71
N LEU A 121 9.60 -13.13 -14.54
CA LEU A 121 10.37 -14.07 -15.38
C LEU A 121 10.76 -13.48 -16.75
N THR A 122 11.26 -12.24 -16.75
CA THR A 122 11.43 -11.38 -17.94
C THR A 122 12.46 -11.88 -18.97
N TRP A 123 13.27 -12.88 -18.65
CA TRP A 123 14.34 -13.36 -19.52
C TRP A 123 13.95 -14.56 -20.42
N ALA A 124 12.80 -15.19 -20.18
CA ALA A 124 12.39 -16.42 -20.88
C ALA A 124 11.11 -16.26 -21.72
N ILE A 125 10.43 -15.11 -21.66
CA ILE A 125 9.12 -14.88 -22.27
C ILE A 125 9.13 -13.46 -22.88
N GLU A 126 8.53 -13.28 -24.06
CA GLU A 126 8.19 -11.93 -24.55
C GLU A 126 7.52 -11.14 -23.42
N GLY A 127 8.02 -9.93 -23.17
CA GLY A 127 7.60 -9.13 -22.01
C GLY A 127 6.08 -8.95 -21.91
N PRO A 128 5.56 -8.66 -20.72
CA PRO A 128 4.13 -8.73 -20.45
C PRO A 128 3.33 -7.80 -21.39
N LYS A 129 2.22 -8.35 -21.91
CA LYS A 129 1.34 -7.66 -22.88
C LYS A 129 0.62 -6.47 -22.25
N ILE A 130 0.36 -6.52 -20.95
CA ILE A 130 -0.11 -5.40 -20.15
C ILE A 130 0.96 -5.06 -19.11
N ARG A 131 0.96 -3.82 -18.62
CA ARG A 131 1.92 -3.38 -17.61
C ARG A 131 1.23 -2.42 -16.67
N ARG A 132 1.36 -2.68 -15.37
CA ARG A 132 0.91 -1.75 -14.34
C ARG A 132 1.81 -0.51 -14.33
N VAL A 133 1.21 0.66 -14.48
CA VAL A 133 1.92 1.95 -14.49
C VAL A 133 1.22 2.94 -13.58
N GLY A 134 1.97 3.96 -13.15
CA GLY A 134 1.44 5.11 -12.44
C GLY A 134 1.12 6.24 -13.40
N PHE A 135 0.26 7.16 -12.96
CA PHE A 135 -0.09 8.39 -13.65
C PHE A 135 -0.01 9.56 -12.68
N THR A 136 0.37 10.72 -13.19
CA THR A 136 0.15 12.01 -12.51
C THR A 136 -0.79 12.86 -13.34
N SER A 137 -1.59 13.73 -12.71
CA SER A 137 -2.46 14.64 -13.45
C SER A 137 -2.66 16.00 -12.80
N SER A 138 -3.12 16.94 -13.62
CA SER A 138 -3.63 18.25 -13.21
C SER A 138 -5.13 18.18 -12.88
N GLY A 139 -5.66 19.25 -12.27
CA GLY A 139 -7.09 19.37 -11.99
C GLY A 139 -7.58 18.53 -10.80
N PRO A 140 -8.84 18.07 -10.80
CA PRO A 140 -9.39 17.21 -9.76
C PRO A 140 -8.70 15.82 -9.74
N PRO A 141 -8.56 15.18 -8.57
CA PRO A 141 -7.96 13.86 -8.49
C PRO A 141 -8.79 12.81 -9.27
N PRO A 142 -8.15 12.04 -10.16
CA PRO A 142 -8.81 10.92 -10.83
C PRO A 142 -9.15 9.85 -9.78
N ARG A 143 -10.27 9.18 -9.99
CA ARG A 143 -10.77 8.07 -9.16
C ARG A 143 -10.87 6.81 -10.00
N SER A 144 -11.16 5.69 -9.34
CA SER A 144 -11.61 4.48 -10.04
C SER A 144 -12.69 4.84 -11.07
N HIS A 145 -12.61 4.24 -12.25
CA HIS A 145 -13.50 4.51 -13.39
C HIS A 145 -13.27 5.84 -14.14
N SER A 146 -12.17 6.56 -13.87
CA SER A 146 -11.80 7.71 -14.71
C SER A 146 -11.14 7.23 -16.01
N ASP A 147 -11.62 7.68 -17.16
CA ASP A 147 -11.03 7.30 -18.45
C ASP A 147 -9.63 7.87 -18.65
N ILE A 148 -8.79 7.08 -19.30
CA ILE A 148 -7.47 7.45 -19.79
C ILE A 148 -7.57 7.59 -21.30
N GLN A 149 -7.17 8.75 -21.82
CA GLN A 149 -7.20 9.05 -23.24
C GLN A 149 -5.80 9.35 -23.77
N ASP A 150 -5.51 8.93 -24.99
CA ASP A 150 -4.29 9.33 -25.71
C ASP A 150 -4.40 10.78 -26.26
N GLU A 151 -3.37 11.25 -26.96
CA GLU A 151 -3.36 12.58 -27.57
C GLU A 151 -4.46 12.78 -28.62
N LYS A 152 -4.99 11.70 -29.21
CA LYS A 152 -6.10 11.71 -30.18
C LYS A 152 -7.47 11.62 -29.51
N ARG A 153 -7.53 11.66 -28.17
CA ARG A 153 -8.74 11.44 -27.34
C ARG A 153 -9.33 10.04 -27.46
N THR A 154 -8.57 9.08 -27.94
CA THR A 154 -8.98 7.67 -27.94
C THR A 154 -8.87 7.14 -26.52
N ASN A 155 -9.92 6.46 -26.02
CA ASN A 155 -9.85 5.80 -24.72
C ASN A 155 -8.86 4.62 -24.80
N ILE A 156 -7.82 4.66 -23.96
CA ILE A 156 -6.74 3.66 -23.87
C ILE A 156 -6.80 2.84 -22.58
N GLY A 157 -7.80 3.09 -21.73
CA GLY A 157 -8.01 2.37 -20.49
C GLY A 157 -8.74 3.21 -19.45
N GLU A 158 -8.88 2.64 -18.26
CA GLU A 158 -9.66 3.23 -17.18
C GLU A 158 -8.86 3.12 -15.87
N ILE A 159 -8.83 4.16 -15.05
CA ILE A 159 -8.13 4.14 -13.75
C ILE A 159 -8.73 3.11 -12.80
N THR A 160 -7.88 2.29 -12.15
CA THR A 160 -8.31 1.34 -11.11
C THR A 160 -8.26 1.95 -9.71
N SER A 161 -7.20 2.69 -9.42
CA SER A 161 -7.00 3.40 -8.15
C SER A 161 -6.48 4.80 -8.40
N GLY A 162 -7.02 5.80 -7.72
CA GLY A 162 -6.58 7.18 -7.86
C GLY A 162 -6.99 8.09 -6.71
N GLY A 163 -6.19 9.12 -6.51
CA GLY A 163 -6.40 10.10 -5.43
C GLY A 163 -5.35 11.21 -5.42
N PHE A 164 -5.48 12.09 -4.44
CA PHE A 164 -4.48 13.10 -4.15
C PHE A 164 -3.42 12.52 -3.22
N SER A 165 -2.15 12.71 -3.56
CA SER A 165 -1.00 12.37 -2.71
C SER A 165 -0.66 13.56 -1.80
N PRO A 166 -0.83 13.44 -0.47
CA PRO A 166 -0.38 14.46 0.48
C PRO A 166 1.14 14.66 0.46
N CYS A 167 1.91 13.59 0.27
CA CYS A 167 3.38 13.65 0.26
C CYS A 167 3.94 14.41 -0.95
N LEU A 168 3.37 14.16 -2.14
CA LEU A 168 3.82 14.77 -3.39
C LEU A 168 3.09 16.07 -3.74
N LYS A 169 1.96 16.35 -3.08
CA LYS A 169 1.01 17.42 -3.41
C LYS A 169 0.54 17.35 -4.86
N LYS A 170 0.30 16.13 -5.36
CA LYS A 170 -0.05 15.83 -6.76
C LYS A 170 -1.16 14.79 -6.81
N ASN A 171 -1.94 14.81 -7.89
CA ASN A 171 -2.85 13.71 -8.18
C ASN A 171 -2.05 12.53 -8.73
N ILE A 172 -2.29 11.34 -8.17
CA ILE A 172 -1.67 10.10 -8.59
C ILE A 172 -2.73 9.04 -8.84
N ALA A 173 -2.47 8.15 -9.79
CA ALA A 173 -3.35 7.04 -10.10
C ALA A 173 -2.62 5.85 -10.72
N MET A 174 -3.23 4.68 -10.70
CA MET A 174 -2.67 3.44 -11.23
C MET A 174 -3.64 2.80 -12.24
N ARG A 175 -3.05 2.13 -13.23
CA ARG A 175 -3.75 1.22 -14.15
C ARG A 175 -2.76 0.32 -14.90
N TYR A 176 -3.22 -0.85 -15.31
CA TYR A 176 -2.61 -1.68 -16.35
C TYR A 176 -2.88 -1.13 -17.75
N VAL A 177 -1.81 -0.84 -18.50
CA VAL A 177 -1.88 -0.38 -19.89
C VAL A 177 -1.26 -1.43 -20.83
N LYS A 178 -1.69 -1.45 -22.09
CA LYS A 178 -1.07 -2.29 -23.12
C LYS A 178 0.40 -1.91 -23.32
N SER A 179 1.24 -2.90 -23.62
CA SER A 179 2.64 -2.67 -24.00
C SER A 179 2.72 -1.67 -25.17
N GLY A 180 3.68 -0.74 -25.11
CA GLY A 180 3.75 0.44 -25.99
C GLY A 180 3.32 1.77 -25.33
N SER A 181 2.34 1.74 -24.41
CA SER A 181 1.85 2.96 -23.72
C SER A 181 2.38 3.14 -22.29
N HIS A 182 3.34 2.30 -21.87
CA HIS A 182 3.82 2.23 -20.49
C HIS A 182 5.08 3.07 -20.20
N LYS A 183 5.63 3.75 -21.22
CA LYS A 183 6.88 4.50 -21.05
C LYS A 183 6.62 5.72 -20.16
N ALA A 184 7.46 5.90 -19.14
CA ALA A 184 7.39 7.09 -18.29
C ALA A 184 7.54 8.37 -19.13
N GLY A 185 6.75 9.39 -18.82
CA GLY A 185 6.67 10.63 -19.59
C GLY A 185 5.69 10.60 -20.77
N THR A 186 5.08 9.44 -21.09
CA THR A 186 4.01 9.37 -22.11
C THR A 186 2.85 10.26 -21.68
N LYS A 187 2.50 11.24 -22.53
CA LYS A 187 1.40 12.17 -22.29
C LYS A 187 0.06 11.47 -22.46
N VAL A 188 -0.86 11.75 -21.55
CA VAL A 188 -2.24 11.25 -21.58
C VAL A 188 -3.20 12.35 -21.12
N LYS A 189 -4.48 12.17 -21.38
CA LYS A 189 -5.54 12.95 -20.75
C LYS A 189 -6.32 12.05 -19.80
N LEU A 190 -6.59 12.51 -18.58
CA LEU A 190 -7.47 11.82 -17.65
C LEU A 190 -8.83 12.53 -17.61
N ALA A 191 -9.90 11.82 -17.94
CA ALA A 191 -11.24 12.37 -17.90
C ALA A 191 -11.85 12.19 -16.51
N VAL A 192 -12.09 13.31 -15.82
CA VAL A 192 -12.68 13.34 -14.48
C VAL A 192 -13.96 14.16 -14.55
N ARG A 193 -15.09 13.54 -14.21
CA ARG A 193 -16.43 14.17 -14.26
C ARG A 193 -16.72 14.80 -15.62
N GLY A 194 -16.41 14.08 -16.69
CA GLY A 194 -16.65 14.51 -18.08
C GLY A 194 -15.68 15.55 -18.64
N LYS A 195 -14.68 16.00 -17.87
CA LYS A 195 -13.65 16.95 -18.34
C LYS A 195 -12.28 16.28 -18.40
N ALA A 196 -11.56 16.50 -19.50
CA ALA A 196 -10.22 15.96 -19.72
C ALA A 196 -9.14 16.88 -19.14
N TYR A 197 -8.25 16.32 -18.31
CA TYR A 197 -7.12 17.03 -17.70
C TYR A 197 -5.80 16.43 -18.15
N ASP A 198 -4.75 17.27 -18.22
CA ASP A 198 -3.41 16.80 -18.57
C ASP A 198 -2.85 15.84 -17.53
N GLY A 199 -2.25 14.75 -18.01
CA GLY A 199 -1.52 13.80 -17.20
C GLY A 199 -0.38 13.14 -17.96
N ALA A 200 0.41 12.38 -17.23
CA ALA A 200 1.52 11.63 -17.79
C ALA A 200 1.75 10.32 -17.04
N VAL A 201 2.18 9.31 -17.78
CA VAL A 201 2.67 8.05 -17.21
C VAL A 201 3.92 8.34 -16.36
N THR A 202 3.97 7.79 -15.15
CA THR A 202 5.09 7.92 -14.22
C THR A 202 5.51 6.55 -13.68
N LYS A 203 6.76 6.48 -13.20
CA LYS A 203 7.27 5.31 -12.50
C LYS A 203 6.59 5.19 -11.12
N MET A 204 6.49 3.95 -10.66
CA MET A 204 6.08 3.58 -9.31
C MET A 204 7.23 2.84 -8.60
N PRO A 205 7.30 2.88 -7.26
CA PRO A 205 6.40 3.60 -6.34
C PRO A 205 6.48 5.13 -6.55
N PHE A 206 5.42 5.86 -6.24
CA PHE A 206 5.39 7.32 -6.41
C PHE A 206 6.21 8.02 -5.34
N VAL A 207 6.18 7.47 -4.13
CA VAL A 207 7.05 7.83 -3.01
C VAL A 207 7.93 6.61 -2.71
N PRO A 208 9.27 6.76 -2.61
CA PRO A 208 10.15 5.65 -2.26
C PRO A 208 9.72 4.98 -0.96
N THR A 209 9.64 3.65 -0.96
CA THR A 209 9.33 2.88 0.25
C THR A 209 10.51 2.92 1.22
N LYS A 210 10.22 2.89 2.52
CA LYS A 210 11.21 2.98 3.60
C LYS A 210 11.28 1.69 4.43
N TYR A 211 11.18 0.54 3.76
CA TYR A 211 11.36 -0.74 4.45
C TYR A 211 12.79 -0.88 4.96
N TYR A 212 12.94 -1.38 6.18
CA TYR A 212 14.25 -1.71 6.73
C TYR A 212 14.97 -2.71 5.81
N LYS A 213 16.25 -2.45 5.57
CA LYS A 213 17.15 -3.35 4.85
C LYS A 213 18.31 -3.65 5.80
N PRO A 214 18.51 -4.90 6.23
CA PRO A 214 19.69 -5.23 6.98
C PRO A 214 20.93 -4.90 6.14
N SER A 215 21.85 -4.15 6.75
CA SER A 215 23.16 -3.80 6.19
C SER A 215 24.14 -4.96 6.25
#